data_AF-A0A382TTF7-F1
#
_entry.id   AF-A0A382TTF7-F1
#
_cell.length_a   1.000
_cell.length_b   1.000
_cell.length_c   1.000
_cell.angle_alpha   90.00
_cell.angle_beta   90.00
_cell.angle_gamma   90.00
#
_symmetry.space_group_name_H-M   'P 1'
#
loop_
_entity.id
_entity.type
_entity.pdbx_description
1 polymer ?
#
loop_
_entity_poly.entity_id
_entity_poly.type
_entity_poly.pdbx_seq_one_letter_code
_entity_poly.pdbx_strand_id
1 'polypeptide(L)'
;MNSPKKKYGDDWVAWFLVLLTAFFISLAGSIILASVNVWAASESKRTVTTQEIKESAENYLVSHLGWDPESMDIAVSYDGKDLILPEGELMLDFRMPNNSRRVGRIPLTVQVKVNDKFIKRLRMNATVAVIQDVIRTINSVQRKTI
;
A
#
# COMPACT_ATOMS: atom_id res chain seq x y z
N MET A 1 72.07 -51.05 -19.33
CA MET A 1 71.31 -50.53 -18.16
C MET A 1 70.76 -49.17 -18.54
N ASN A 2 69.50 -48.90 -18.18
CA ASN A 2 68.73 -47.64 -18.28
C ASN A 2 67.90 -47.41 -19.57
N SER A 3 66.61 -47.75 -19.44
CA SER A 3 65.49 -47.28 -20.26
C SER A 3 64.99 -45.92 -19.75
N PRO A 4 64.64 -44.95 -20.61
CA PRO A 4 64.07 -43.68 -20.17
C PRO A 4 62.58 -43.87 -19.86
N LYS A 5 62.23 -43.81 -18.57
CA LYS A 5 60.83 -43.78 -18.13
C LYS A 5 60.15 -42.51 -18.66
N LYS A 6 59.15 -42.69 -19.53
CA LYS A 6 58.24 -41.63 -19.97
C LYS A 6 57.52 -41.04 -18.76
N LYS A 7 57.80 -39.78 -18.46
CA LYS A 7 57.21 -38.99 -17.38
C LYS A 7 56.16 -38.05 -17.99
N TYR A 8 55.06 -38.62 -18.48
CA TYR A 8 53.98 -37.89 -19.16
C TYR A 8 52.62 -38.54 -18.86
N GLY A 9 52.39 -38.93 -17.60
CA GLY A 9 51.17 -39.59 -17.15
C GLY A 9 50.27 -38.75 -16.23
N ASP A 10 50.85 -37.77 -15.51
CA ASP A 10 50.17 -37.15 -14.37
C ASP A 10 49.51 -35.80 -14.67
N ASP A 11 49.93 -35.09 -15.72
CA ASP A 11 49.44 -33.73 -16.00
C ASP A 11 47.98 -33.72 -16.51
N TRP A 12 47.58 -34.71 -17.31
CA TRP A 12 46.23 -34.73 -17.88
C TRP A 12 45.15 -34.95 -16.81
N VAL A 13 45.47 -35.73 -15.77
CA VAL A 13 44.57 -35.95 -14.63
C VAL A 13 44.43 -34.68 -13.80
N ALA A 14 45.52 -33.93 -13.60
CA ALA A 14 45.49 -32.64 -12.92
C ALA A 14 44.63 -31.61 -13.67
N TRP A 15 44.81 -31.49 -15.00
CA TRP A 15 43.98 -30.61 -15.83
C TRP A 15 42.52 -31.03 -15.88
N PHE A 16 42.24 -32.34 -15.89
CA PHE A 16 40.88 -32.87 -15.83
C PHE A 16 40.19 -32.51 -14.50
N LEU A 17 40.90 -32.63 -13.36
CA LEU A 17 40.38 -32.25 -12.05
C LEU A 17 40.13 -30.74 -11.93
N VAL A 18 41.00 -29.90 -12.48
CA VAL A 18 40.80 -28.44 -12.51
C VAL A 18 39.54 -28.08 -13.32
N LEU A 19 39.36 -28.67 -14.49
CA LEU A 19 38.14 -28.46 -15.30
C LEU A 19 36.88 -28.94 -14.59
N LEU A 20 36.96 -30.06 -13.86
CA LEU A 20 35.84 -30.59 -13.08
C LEU A 20 35.46 -29.63 -11.94
N THR A 21 36.44 -29.09 -11.21
CA THR A 21 36.18 -28.10 -10.14
C THR A 21 35.57 -26.80 -10.67
N ALA A 22 36.05 -26.30 -11.82
CA ALA A 22 35.49 -25.12 -12.46
C ALA A 22 34.03 -25.34 -12.90
N PHE A 23 33.71 -26.55 -13.39
CA PHE A 23 32.36 -26.93 -13.78
C PHE A 23 31.40 -26.98 -12.58
N PHE A 24 31.84 -27.56 -11.44
CA PHE A 24 31.04 -27.59 -10.22
C PHE A 24 30.78 -26.20 -9.62
N ILE A 25 31.76 -25.29 -9.67
CA ILE A 25 31.59 -23.90 -9.23
C ILE A 25 30.59 -23.15 -10.12
N SER A 26 30.64 -23.36 -11.44
CA SER A 26 29.69 -22.77 -12.38
C SER A 26 28.27 -23.32 -12.19
N LEU A 27 28.13 -24.62 -11.90
CA LEU A 27 26.83 -25.25 -11.66
C LEU A 27 26.20 -24.73 -10.35
N ALA A 28 26.98 -24.59 -9.29
CA ALA A 28 26.52 -24.03 -8.01
C ALA A 28 26.09 -22.55 -8.14
N GLY A 29 26.83 -21.74 -8.90
CA GLY A 29 26.45 -20.35 -9.19
C GLY A 29 25.13 -20.22 -9.96
N SER A 30 24.84 -21.17 -10.84
CA SER A 30 23.61 -21.20 -11.65
C SER A 30 22.38 -21.57 -10.82
N ILE A 31 22.53 -22.43 -9.80
CA ILE A 31 21.45 -22.81 -8.88
C ILE A 31 21.06 -21.63 -7.98
N ILE A 32 22.02 -20.81 -7.55
CA ILE A 32 21.75 -19.61 -6.72
C ILE A 32 21.03 -18.52 -7.52
N LEU A 33 21.30 -18.39 -8.83
CA LEU A 33 20.59 -17.45 -9.71
C LEU A 33 19.20 -17.95 -10.13
N ALA A 34 18.93 -19.26 -10.08
CA ALA A 34 17.61 -19.80 -10.38
C ALA A 34 16.60 -19.61 -9.22
N SER A 35 17.06 -19.58 -7.96
CA SER A 35 16.18 -19.44 -6.79
C SER A 35 15.64 -18.02 -6.58
N VAL A 36 16.26 -16.99 -7.17
CA VAL A 36 15.77 -15.60 -7.05
C VAL A 36 14.52 -15.30 -7.89
N ASN A 37 14.16 -16.18 -8.84
CA ASN A 37 13.02 -15.97 -9.74
C ASN A 37 11.70 -16.61 -9.25
N VAL A 38 11.67 -17.18 -8.05
CA VAL A 38 10.44 -17.77 -7.46
C VAL A 38 9.47 -16.68 -6.94
N TRP A 39 9.86 -15.41 -6.96
CA TRP A 39 9.04 -14.25 -6.56
C TRP A 39 8.00 -13.79 -7.60
N ALA A 40 7.64 -14.66 -8.55
CA ALA A 40 6.52 -14.47 -9.46
C ALA A 40 5.38 -15.48 -9.18
N ALA A 41 5.15 -15.79 -7.90
CA ALA A 41 3.96 -16.54 -7.51
C ALA A 41 2.73 -15.75 -7.98
N SER A 42 1.88 -16.42 -8.74
CA SER A 42 0.63 -15.87 -9.27
C SER A 42 -0.21 -15.29 -8.14
N GLU A 43 -0.12 -13.98 -7.93
CA GLU A 43 -0.89 -13.26 -6.93
C GLU A 43 -2.37 -13.41 -7.30
N SER A 44 -3.08 -14.20 -6.51
CA SER A 44 -4.54 -14.13 -6.40
C SER A 44 -4.92 -12.67 -6.15
N LYS A 45 -5.97 -12.21 -6.83
CA LYS A 45 -6.36 -10.79 -6.85
C LYS A 45 -7.65 -10.60 -6.08
N ARG A 46 -7.67 -9.64 -5.17
CA ARG A 46 -8.87 -9.15 -4.49
C ARG A 46 -9.39 -7.91 -5.20
N THR A 47 -10.70 -7.83 -5.38
CA THR A 47 -11.39 -6.60 -5.83
C THR A 47 -11.95 -5.88 -4.62
N VAL A 48 -11.54 -4.62 -4.42
CA VAL A 48 -12.11 -3.69 -3.45
C VAL A 48 -13.05 -2.77 -4.21
N THR A 49 -14.31 -2.77 -3.81
CA THR A 49 -15.33 -1.99 -4.52
C THR A 49 -15.25 -0.51 -4.16
N THR A 50 -15.72 0.33 -5.08
CA THR A 50 -15.88 1.77 -4.88
C THR A 50 -16.75 2.06 -3.65
N GLN A 51 -17.77 1.23 -3.40
CA GLN A 51 -18.67 1.36 -2.25
C GLN A 51 -17.95 1.08 -0.93
N GLU A 52 -17.18 0.00 -0.85
CA GLU A 52 -16.37 -0.35 0.34
C GLU A 52 -15.38 0.77 0.71
N ILE A 53 -14.78 1.42 -0.30
CA ILE A 53 -13.88 2.56 -0.11
C ILE A 53 -14.64 3.77 0.44
N LYS A 54 -15.83 4.07 -0.08
CA LYS A 54 -16.67 5.18 0.39
C LYS A 54 -17.11 4.97 1.83
N GLU A 55 -17.64 3.80 2.16
CA GLU A 55 -18.05 3.44 3.52
C GLU A 55 -16.88 3.52 4.51
N SER A 56 -15.71 3.01 4.12
CA SER A 56 -14.50 3.13 4.93
C SER A 56 -14.08 4.59 5.16
N ALA A 57 -14.25 5.46 4.16
CA ALA A 57 -13.96 6.89 4.28
C ALA A 57 -14.97 7.62 5.17
N GLU A 58 -16.26 7.26 5.09
CA GLU A 58 -17.32 7.79 5.96
C GLU A 58 -17.07 7.42 7.42
N ASN A 59 -16.76 6.15 7.70
CA ASN A 59 -16.41 5.68 9.04
C ASN A 59 -15.17 6.39 9.61
N TYR A 60 -14.16 6.62 8.76
CA TYR A 60 -13.00 7.41 9.14
C TYR A 60 -13.40 8.84 9.52
N LEU A 61 -14.25 9.51 8.73
CA LEU A 61 -14.68 10.87 9.03
C LEU A 61 -15.51 10.97 10.31
N VAL A 62 -16.45 10.04 10.54
CA VAL A 62 -17.27 10.00 11.76
C VAL A 62 -16.38 9.87 13.00
N SER A 63 -15.32 9.06 12.94
CA SER A 63 -14.41 8.85 14.06
C SER A 63 -13.35 9.94 14.26
N HIS A 64 -12.99 10.68 13.21
CA HIS A 64 -11.96 11.73 13.26
C HIS A 64 -12.51 13.16 13.44
N LEU A 65 -13.75 13.40 13.03
CA LEU A 65 -14.39 14.70 13.21
C LEU A 65 -14.88 14.84 14.66
N GLY A 66 -14.68 16.02 15.23
CA GLY A 66 -15.07 16.32 16.60
C GLY A 66 -16.53 16.76 16.75
N TRP A 67 -17.39 16.42 15.78
CA TRP A 67 -18.83 16.69 15.83
C TRP A 67 -19.56 15.46 16.33
N ASP A 68 -20.78 15.66 16.82
CA ASP A 68 -21.62 14.55 17.21
C ASP A 68 -22.06 13.76 15.95
N PRO A 69 -21.91 12.41 15.92
CA PRO A 69 -22.24 11.60 14.75
C PRO A 69 -23.68 11.74 14.27
N GLU A 70 -24.65 11.95 15.17
CA GLU A 70 -26.06 12.09 14.80
C GLU A 70 -26.35 13.48 14.20
N SER A 71 -25.54 14.47 14.55
CA SER A 71 -25.61 15.82 13.99
C SER A 71 -24.90 15.99 12.64
N MET A 72 -24.16 14.96 12.18
CA MET A 72 -23.37 14.99 10.95
C MET A 72 -24.09 14.31 9.79
N ASP A 73 -24.14 14.99 8.65
CA ASP A 73 -24.47 14.40 7.35
C ASP A 73 -23.21 14.40 6.49
N ILE A 74 -22.73 13.19 6.15
CA ILE A 74 -21.47 12.97 5.44
C ILE A 74 -21.78 12.32 4.09
N ALA A 75 -21.31 12.95 3.02
CA ALA A 75 -21.38 12.39 1.67
C ALA A 75 -19.97 12.30 1.07
N VAL A 76 -19.52 11.09 0.75
CA VAL A 76 -18.22 10.86 0.11
C VAL A 76 -18.35 10.71 -1.42
N SER A 77 -17.67 11.60 -2.13
CA SER A 77 -17.50 11.57 -3.58
C SER A 77 -16.12 10.99 -3.93
N TYR A 78 -16.16 9.80 -4.52
CA TYR A 78 -15.01 9.11 -5.10
C TYR A 78 -15.35 8.72 -6.54
N ASP A 79 -14.61 9.32 -7.48
CA ASP A 79 -14.79 9.13 -8.93
C ASP A 79 -13.86 8.05 -9.50
N GLY A 80 -13.06 7.41 -8.64
CA GLY A 80 -12.19 6.32 -9.07
C GLY A 80 -12.97 5.03 -9.27
N LYS A 81 -12.37 4.12 -10.03
CA LYS A 81 -12.91 2.77 -10.25
C LYS A 81 -12.60 1.86 -9.06
N ASP A 82 -13.24 0.70 -9.07
CA ASP A 82 -12.89 -0.42 -8.21
C ASP A 82 -11.40 -0.74 -8.32
N LEU A 83 -10.81 -1.17 -7.20
CA LEU A 83 -9.40 -1.49 -7.10
C LEU A 83 -9.20 -2.99 -7.18
N ILE A 84 -8.41 -3.42 -8.16
CA ILE A 84 -7.91 -4.79 -8.23
C ILE A 84 -6.53 -4.78 -7.58
N LEU A 85 -6.42 -5.44 -6.43
CA LEU A 85 -5.24 -5.48 -5.59
C LEU A 85 -4.74 -6.92 -5.46
N PRO A 86 -3.44 -7.13 -5.21
CA PRO A 86 -2.96 -8.45 -4.81
C PRO A 86 -3.63 -8.87 -3.49
N GLU A 87 -3.82 -10.18 -3.29
CA GLU A 87 -4.27 -10.71 -2.01
C GLU A 87 -3.26 -10.42 -0.89
N GLY A 88 -3.79 -10.18 0.30
CA GLY A 88 -3.02 -9.82 1.47
C GLY A 88 -3.83 -8.97 2.45
N GLU A 89 -3.16 -8.54 3.51
CA GLU A 89 -3.72 -7.63 4.50
C GLU A 89 -3.87 -6.23 3.88
N LEU A 90 -5.12 -5.82 3.64
CA LEU A 90 -5.44 -4.51 3.10
C LEU A 90 -5.49 -3.47 4.23
N MET A 91 -4.73 -2.39 4.07
CA MET A 91 -4.82 -1.21 4.93
C MET A 91 -5.12 0.03 4.10
N LEU A 92 -6.14 0.78 4.54
CA LEU A 92 -6.51 2.08 4.00
C LEU A 92 -6.10 3.17 5.00
N ASP A 93 -4.97 3.84 4.76
CA ASP A 93 -4.50 4.95 5.59
C ASP A 93 -5.09 6.26 5.07
N PHE A 94 -6.08 6.79 5.79
CA PHE A 94 -6.79 8.02 5.46
C PHE A 94 -6.10 9.24 6.04
N ARG A 95 -6.03 10.30 5.23
CA ARG A 95 -5.50 11.61 5.64
C ARG A 95 -6.42 12.72 5.20
N MET A 96 -6.62 13.66 6.12
CA MET A 96 -7.36 14.90 5.89
C MET A 96 -6.54 16.09 6.38
N PRO A 97 -6.83 17.33 5.91
CA PRO A 97 -6.26 18.53 6.50
C PRO A 97 -6.50 18.58 8.02
N ASN A 98 -5.53 19.10 8.77
CA ASN A 98 -5.60 19.15 10.23
C ASN A 98 -6.65 20.17 10.72
N ASN A 99 -7.91 19.74 10.79
CA ASN A 99 -9.02 20.47 11.41
C ASN A 99 -10.16 19.48 11.71
N SER A 100 -10.32 19.13 12.99
CA SER A 100 -11.35 18.19 13.44
C SER A 100 -12.77 18.76 13.41
N ARG A 101 -12.95 20.09 13.33
CA ARG A 101 -14.26 20.75 13.25
C ARG A 101 -14.56 21.30 11.86
N ARG A 102 -13.91 20.77 10.83
CA ARG A 102 -14.13 21.22 9.47
C ARG A 102 -15.54 20.85 9.01
N VAL A 103 -16.20 21.80 8.36
CA VAL A 103 -17.53 21.64 7.73
C VAL A 103 -17.40 22.01 6.25
N GLY A 104 -18.25 21.47 5.41
CA GLY A 104 -18.25 21.65 3.96
C GLY A 104 -17.34 20.65 3.27
N ARG A 105 -16.65 21.11 2.21
CA ARG A 105 -15.79 20.24 1.39
C ARG A 105 -14.46 19.94 2.08
N ILE A 106 -14.20 18.66 2.30
CA ILE A 106 -12.99 18.11 2.89
C ILE A 106 -12.28 17.25 1.83
N PRO A 107 -11.08 17.65 1.36
CA PRO A 107 -10.28 16.77 0.52
C PRO A 107 -9.71 15.63 1.36
N LEU A 108 -9.86 14.40 0.89
CA LEU A 108 -9.35 13.20 1.52
C LEU A 108 -8.30 12.54 0.62
N THR A 109 -7.21 12.10 1.23
CA THR A 109 -6.18 11.29 0.58
C THR A 109 -6.12 9.93 1.26
N VAL A 110 -6.23 8.86 0.48
CA VAL A 110 -6.15 7.49 0.98
C VAL A 110 -4.89 6.83 0.44
N GLN A 111 -4.07 6.27 1.31
CA GLN A 111 -2.96 5.41 0.92
C GLN A 111 -3.41 3.96 1.04
N VAL A 112 -3.44 3.28 -0.09
CA VAL A 112 -3.77 1.86 -0.18
C VAL A 112 -2.47 1.08 0.00
N LYS A 113 -2.41 0.29 1.07
CA LYS A 113 -1.31 -0.63 1.35
C LYS A 113 -1.82 -2.06 1.36
N VAL A 114 -1.00 -2.98 0.86
CA VAL A 114 -1.22 -4.43 0.99
C VAL A 114 0.03 -5.01 1.63
N ASN A 115 -0.12 -5.74 2.75
CA ASN A 115 1.00 -6.26 3.54
C ASN A 115 2.02 -5.14 3.91
N ASP A 116 1.52 -4.00 4.40
CA ASP A 116 2.24 -2.74 4.68
C ASP A 116 2.99 -2.10 3.48
N LYS A 117 2.95 -2.71 2.30
CA LYS A 117 3.54 -2.14 1.08
C LYS A 117 2.57 -1.16 0.43
N PHE A 118 3.03 0.07 0.20
CA PHE A 118 2.29 1.07 -0.55
C PHE A 118 2.06 0.60 -2.00
N ILE A 119 0.78 0.53 -2.41
CA ILE A 119 0.37 0.17 -3.77
C ILE A 119 -0.05 1.40 -4.55
N LYS A 120 -0.98 2.20 -3.99
CA LYS A 120 -1.58 3.33 -4.70
C LYS A 120 -2.11 4.40 -3.75
N ARG A 121 -2.18 5.64 -4.24
CA ARG A 121 -2.85 6.75 -3.58
C ARG A 121 -4.17 7.08 -4.27
N LEU A 122 -5.24 7.18 -3.50
CA LEU A 122 -6.54 7.66 -3.96
C LEU A 122 -6.77 9.08 -3.45
N ARG A 123 -7.47 9.87 -4.26
CA ARG A 123 -7.94 11.20 -3.90
C ARG A 123 -9.46 11.21 -4.01
N MET A 124 -10.13 11.70 -2.99
CA MET A 124 -11.58 11.81 -2.95
C MET A 124 -11.98 13.09 -2.22
N ASN A 125 -13.22 13.50 -2.36
CA ASN A 125 -13.78 14.61 -1.61
C ASN A 125 -14.88 14.09 -0.72
N ALA A 126 -15.00 14.64 0.47
CA ALA A 126 -16.17 14.49 1.30
C ALA A 126 -16.85 15.83 1.48
N THR A 127 -18.17 15.82 1.55
CA THR A 127 -18.98 16.95 1.98
C THR A 127 -19.53 16.61 3.35
N VAL A 128 -19.26 17.47 4.33
CA VAL A 128 -19.76 17.32 5.70
C VAL A 128 -20.69 18.49 5.98
N ALA A 129 -21.95 18.20 6.30
CA ALA A 129 -22.88 19.16 6.87
C ALA A 129 -23.11 18.83 8.35
N VAL A 130 -23.30 19.86 9.17
CA VAL A 130 -23.55 19.70 10.60
C VAL A 130 -24.80 20.46 10.96
N ILE A 131 -25.74 19.77 11.58
CA ILE A 131 -27.00 20.34 12.08
C ILE A 131 -26.76 20.80 13.51
N GLN A 132 -27.07 22.07 13.80
CA GLN A 132 -26.89 22.65 15.13
C GLN A 132 -28.05 23.56 15.47
N ASP A 133 -28.48 23.50 16.72
CA ASP A 133 -29.39 24.49 17.29
C ASP A 133 -28.65 25.81 17.47
N VAL A 134 -29.20 26.87 16.88
CA VAL A 134 -28.61 28.21 16.92
C VAL A 134 -29.63 29.23 17.41
N ILE A 135 -29.17 30.15 18.26
CA ILE A 135 -29.97 31.29 18.67
C ILE A 135 -29.79 32.40 17.64
N ARG A 136 -30.88 32.78 16.98
CA ARG A 136 -30.90 33.90 16.04
C ARG A 136 -31.68 35.06 16.63
N THR A 137 -31.09 36.25 16.60
CA THR A 137 -31.82 37.49 16.90
C THR A 137 -32.86 37.76 15.82
N ILE A 138 -34.13 37.87 16.20
CA ILE A 138 -35.23 38.21 15.29
C ILE A 138 -35.18 39.71 14.94
N ASN A 139 -34.81 40.54 15.93
CA ASN A 139 -34.72 41.99 15.80
C ASN A 139 -33.27 42.47 15.91
N SER A 140 -32.98 43.65 15.39
CA SER A 140 -31.68 44.31 15.58
C SER A 140 -31.46 44.62 17.06
N VAL A 141 -30.34 44.14 17.61
CA VAL A 141 -29.96 44.38 19.01
C VAL A 141 -28.93 45.52 19.03
N GLN A 142 -29.21 46.59 19.77
CA GLN A 142 -28.24 47.65 19.99
C GLN A 142 -27.18 47.20 21.01
N ARG A 143 -25.94 47.67 20.81
CA ARG A 143 -24.83 47.37 21.73
C ARG A 143 -25.18 47.88 23.14
N LYS A 144 -25.10 47.00 24.15
CA LYS A 144 -25.44 47.21 25.59
C LYS A 144 -26.93 47.13 25.96
N THR A 145 -27.79 46.59 25.11
CA THR A 145 -29.13 46.18 25.55
C THR A 145 -29.01 44.82 26.26
N ILE A 146 -29.15 44.83 27.60
CA ILE A 146 -29.29 43.63 28.45
C ILE A 146 -30.72 43.63 28.97
#